data_AF-A0A376J811-F1
#
_entry.id   AF-A0A376J811-F1
#
_cell.length_a   1.000
_cell.length_b   1.000
_cell.length_c   1.000
_cell.angle_alpha   90.00
_cell.angle_beta   90.00
_cell.angle_gamma   90.00
#
_symmetry.space_group_name_H-M   'P 1'
#
loop_
_entity.id
_entity.type
_entity.pdbx_description
1 polymer ?
#
loop_
_entity_poly.entity_id
_entity_poly.type
_entity_poly.pdbx_seq_one_letter_code
_entity_poly.pdbx_strand_id
1 'polypeptide(L)'
;MNKVLFLIILLSQISQFAFGNTVDSLLTELDRTMHNRVEYDLKKEKALSNFKKELSSEKNELKKYFLMNEIIKEYIPYQLDSALFYMNKNIYLSSKFSDKNT
;
A
#
# COMPACT_ATOMS: atom_id res chain seq x y z
N MET A 1 -45.53 23.73 23.94
CA MET A 1 -44.58 22.62 24.19
C MET A 1 -44.72 21.48 23.17
N ASN A 2 -45.93 21.03 22.79
CA ASN A 2 -46.12 19.88 21.89
C ASN A 2 -45.51 20.04 20.48
N LYS A 3 -45.46 21.26 19.91
CA LYS A 3 -44.85 21.51 18.59
C LYS A 3 -43.32 21.40 18.60
N VAL A 4 -42.68 21.77 19.71
CA VAL A 4 -41.22 21.67 19.87
C VAL A 4 -40.81 20.21 20.05
N LEU A 5 -41.59 19.44 20.80
CA LEU A 5 -41.38 17.99 20.96
C LEU A 5 -41.51 17.25 19.62
N PHE A 6 -42.50 17.61 18.80
CA PHE A 6 -42.69 17.05 17.46
C PHE A 6 -41.50 17.39 16.54
N LEU A 7 -40.98 18.62 16.62
CA LEU A 7 -39.80 19.04 15.86
C LEU A 7 -38.55 18.23 16.26
N ILE A 8 -38.32 18.02 17.56
CA ILE A 8 -37.19 17.23 18.07
C ILE A 8 -37.27 15.78 17.60
N ILE A 9 -38.46 15.18 17.62
CA ILE A 9 -38.68 13.82 17.12
C ILE A 9 -38.37 13.77 15.62
N LEU A 10 -38.87 14.73 14.82
CA LEU A 10 -38.61 14.78 13.39
C LEU A 10 -37.10 14.92 13.06
N LEU A 11 -36.38 15.79 13.78
CA LEU A 11 -34.94 15.95 13.60
C LEU A 11 -34.14 14.69 14.01
N SER A 12 -34.61 13.93 15.00
CA SER A 12 -33.95 12.68 15.42
C SER A 12 -34.03 11.58 14.36
N GLN A 13 -35.09 11.55 13.55
CA GLN A 13 -35.25 10.55 12.49
C GLN A 13 -34.37 10.88 11.28
N ILE A 14 -34.14 12.16 11.01
CA ILE A 14 -33.29 12.64 9.90
C ILE A 14 -31.81 12.31 10.16
N SER A 15 -31.35 12.38 11.41
CA SER A 15 -29.95 12.05 11.75
C SER A 15 -29.63 10.56 11.57
N GLN A 16 -30.57 9.67 11.90
CA GLN A 16 -30.39 8.23 11.73
C GLN A 16 -30.29 7.83 10.25
N PHE A 17 -31.06 8.47 9.37
CA PHE A 17 -31.05 8.18 7.93
C PHE A 17 -29.76 8.67 7.24
N ALA A 18 -29.22 9.82 7.67
CA ALA A 18 -28.00 10.38 7.12
C ALA A 18 -26.73 9.61 7.55
N PHE A 19 -26.69 9.10 8.78
CA PHE A 19 -25.52 8.36 9.30
C PHE A 19 -25.51 6.88 8.88
N GLY A 20 -26.67 6.23 8.70
CA GLY A 20 -26.74 4.82 8.27
C GLY A 20 -26.13 4.61 6.87
N ASN A 21 -26.49 5.47 5.91
CA ASN A 21 -26.02 5.35 4.53
C ASN A 21 -24.50 5.47 4.39
N THR A 22 -23.84 6.28 5.22
CA THR A 22 -22.37 6.46 5.16
C THR A 22 -21.62 5.31 5.80
N VAL A 23 -22.12 4.78 6.92
CA VAL A 23 -21.55 3.61 7.60
C VAL A 23 -21.70 2.35 6.74
N ASP A 24 -22.88 2.14 6.14
CA ASP A 24 -23.13 1.00 5.26
C ASP A 24 -22.26 1.07 4.00
N SER A 25 -22.08 2.27 3.43
CA SER A 25 -21.14 2.49 2.31
C SER A 25 -19.70 2.17 2.69
N LEU A 26 -19.27 2.52 3.90
CA LEU A 26 -17.90 2.26 4.37
C LEU A 26 -17.67 0.77 4.65
N LEU A 27 -18.63 0.09 5.28
CA LEU A 27 -18.58 -1.34 5.52
C LEU A 27 -18.60 -2.14 4.20
N THR A 28 -19.42 -1.71 3.23
CA THR A 28 -19.46 -2.30 1.90
C THR A 28 -18.10 -2.17 1.19
N GLU A 29 -17.44 -1.02 1.30
CA GLU A 29 -16.11 -0.80 0.72
C GLU A 29 -15.02 -1.63 1.42
N LEU A 30 -15.12 -1.78 2.74
CA LEU A 30 -14.25 -2.64 3.52
C LEU A 30 -14.39 -4.10 3.09
N ASP A 31 -15.61 -4.63 3.00
CA ASP A 31 -15.88 -6.00 2.55
C ASP A 31 -15.39 -6.24 1.13
N ARG A 32 -15.62 -5.28 0.22
CA ARG A 32 -15.09 -5.33 -1.14
C ARG A 32 -13.56 -5.38 -1.16
N THR A 33 -12.91 -4.55 -0.34
CA THR A 33 -11.44 -4.50 -0.26
C THR A 33 -10.88 -5.79 0.34
N MET A 34 -11.53 -6.34 1.38
CA MET A 34 -11.15 -7.61 1.98
C MET A 34 -11.33 -8.78 1.02
N HIS A 35 -12.41 -8.80 0.24
CA HIS A 35 -12.64 -9.82 -0.79
C HIS A 35 -11.54 -9.81 -1.86
N ASN A 36 -11.12 -8.62 -2.30
CA ASN A 36 -10.09 -8.46 -3.32
C ASN A 36 -8.65 -8.59 -2.78
N ARG A 37 -8.45 -8.76 -1.46
CA ARG A 37 -7.13 -8.81 -0.83
C ARG A 37 -6.22 -9.86 -1.47
N VAL A 38 -6.74 -11.06 -1.72
CA VAL A 38 -5.96 -12.14 -2.35
C VAL A 38 -5.46 -11.74 -3.73
N GLU A 39 -6.28 -11.04 -4.52
CA GLU A 39 -5.89 -10.56 -5.84
C GLU A 39 -4.79 -9.49 -5.74
N TYR A 40 -4.89 -8.58 -4.76
CA TYR A 40 -3.86 -7.58 -4.51
C TYR A 40 -2.54 -8.22 -4.09
N ASP A 41 -2.57 -9.19 -3.17
CA ASP A 41 -1.39 -9.93 -2.72
C ASP A 41 -0.73 -10.65 -3.90
N LEU A 42 -1.51 -11.32 -4.76
CA LEU A 42 -0.99 -11.98 -5.97
C LEU A 42 -0.36 -11.00 -6.96
N LYS A 43 -0.96 -9.82 -7.15
CA LYS A 43 -0.38 -8.78 -8.02
C LYS A 43 0.96 -8.27 -7.46
N LYS A 44 1.04 -8.05 -6.15
CA LYS A 44 2.27 -7.63 -5.45
C LYS A 44 3.37 -8.69 -5.57
N GLU A 45 3.06 -9.95 -5.27
CA GLU A 45 4.01 -11.06 -5.38
C GLU A 45 4.50 -11.25 -6.82
N LYS A 46 3.61 -11.10 -7.81
CA LYS A 46 3.99 -11.16 -9.22
C LYS A 46 4.95 -10.03 -9.61
N ALA A 47 4.68 -8.80 -9.19
CA ALA A 47 5.56 -7.66 -9.45
C ALA A 47 6.95 -7.88 -8.81
N LEU A 48 6.99 -8.26 -7.54
CA LEU A 48 8.23 -8.59 -6.82
C LEU A 48 8.99 -9.74 -7.48
N SER A 49 8.30 -10.80 -7.93
CA SER A 49 8.93 -11.91 -8.63
C SER A 49 9.58 -11.46 -9.93
N ASN A 50 8.91 -10.60 -10.71
CA ASN A 50 9.46 -10.06 -11.95
C ASN A 50 10.73 -9.23 -11.70
N PHE A 51 10.69 -8.31 -10.74
CA PHE A 51 11.86 -7.49 -10.40
C PHE A 51 13.02 -8.35 -9.88
N LYS A 52 12.76 -9.36 -9.05
CA LYS A 52 13.79 -10.27 -8.55
C LYS A 52 14.43 -11.09 -9.69
N LYS A 53 13.61 -11.58 -10.64
CA LYS A 53 14.11 -12.29 -11.83
C LYS A 53 15.00 -11.37 -12.66
N GLU A 54 14.55 -10.16 -12.97
CA GLU A 54 15.35 -9.20 -13.73
C GLU A 54 16.67 -8.88 -13.02
N LEU A 55 16.60 -8.60 -11.72
CA LEU A 55 17.77 -8.31 -10.88
C LEU A 55 18.80 -9.45 -10.88
N SER A 56 18.35 -10.71 -10.89
CA SER A 56 19.24 -11.88 -10.91
C SER A 56 20.01 -12.05 -12.23
N SER A 57 19.41 -11.61 -13.33
CA SER A 57 20.00 -11.69 -14.68
C SER A 57 20.82 -10.44 -15.06
N GLU A 58 20.59 -9.32 -14.36
CA GLU A 58 21.20 -8.05 -14.68
C GLU A 58 22.69 -8.04 -14.31
N LYS A 59 23.53 -7.53 -15.22
CA LYS A 59 24.98 -7.38 -15.00
C LYS A 59 25.36 -5.92 -14.78
N ASN A 60 24.55 -4.99 -15.27
CA ASN A 60 24.78 -3.57 -15.09
C ASN A 60 24.44 -3.15 -13.67
N GLU A 61 25.45 -2.74 -12.92
CA GLU A 61 25.33 -2.34 -11.52
C GLU A 61 24.37 -1.13 -11.34
N LEU A 62 24.33 -0.16 -12.25
CA LEU A 62 23.37 0.96 -12.18
C LEU A 62 21.93 0.48 -12.35
N LYS A 63 21.72 -0.49 -13.25
CA LYS A 63 20.40 -1.08 -13.47
C LYS A 63 19.98 -1.96 -12.28
N LYS A 64 20.91 -2.66 -11.63
CA LYS A 64 20.67 -3.34 -10.35
C LYS A 64 20.23 -2.37 -9.26
N TYR A 65 20.90 -1.23 -9.14
CA TYR A 65 20.54 -0.18 -8.18
C TYR A 65 19.11 0.32 -8.39
N PHE A 66 18.72 0.58 -9.64
CA PHE A 66 17.36 0.98 -9.98
C PHE A 66 16.34 -0.12 -9.64
N LEU A 67 16.59 -1.37 -10.04
CA LEU A 67 15.72 -2.50 -9.74
C LEU A 67 15.56 -2.73 -8.23
N MET A 68 16.63 -2.56 -7.46
CA MET A 68 16.57 -2.65 -6.00
C MET A 68 15.71 -1.54 -5.39
N ASN A 69 15.74 -0.32 -5.94
CA ASN A 69 14.82 0.74 -5.50
C ASN A 69 13.35 0.40 -5.77
N GLU A 70 13.04 -0.18 -6.93
CA GLU A 70 11.66 -0.60 -7.23
C GLU A 70 11.19 -1.73 -6.30
N ILE A 71 12.06 -2.68 -5.98
CA ILE A 71 11.78 -3.73 -4.99
C ILE A 71 11.53 -3.14 -3.59
N ILE A 72 12.32 -2.15 -3.18
CA ILE A 72 12.17 -1.48 -1.87
C ILE A 72 10.81 -0.77 -1.78
N LYS A 73 10.45 0.01 -2.81
CA LYS A 73 9.16 0.71 -2.87
C LYS A 73 7.99 -0.25 -2.73
N GLU A 74 8.08 -1.41 -3.37
CA GLU A 74 7.03 -2.42 -3.34
C GLU A 74 6.94 -3.14 -1.99
N TYR A 75 8.05 -3.28 -1.27
CA TYR A 75 8.08 -3.89 0.05
C TYR A 75 7.69 -2.96 1.22
N ILE A 76 7.90 -1.64 1.12
CA ILE A 76 7.57 -0.69 2.20
C ILE A 76 6.15 -0.88 2.78
N PRO A 77 5.08 -0.93 1.97
CA PRO A 77 3.72 -1.07 2.49
C PRO A 77 3.35 -2.52 2.85
N TYR A 78 4.20 -3.51 2.56
CA TYR A 78 3.86 -4.94 2.61
C TYR A 78 4.70 -5.74 3.63
N GLN A 79 6.02 -5.56 3.64
CA GLN A 79 6.93 -6.26 4.54
C GLN A 79 8.21 -5.44 4.78
N LEU A 80 8.28 -4.81 5.96
CA LEU A 80 9.36 -3.90 6.32
C LEU A 80 10.73 -4.60 6.38
N ASP A 81 10.83 -5.80 6.93
CA ASP A 81 12.11 -6.53 7.04
C ASP A 81 12.75 -6.78 5.67
N SER A 82 11.91 -7.15 4.69
CA SER A 82 12.33 -7.31 3.30
C SER A 82 12.79 -5.97 2.70
N ALA A 83 12.05 -4.89 2.94
CA ALA A 83 12.47 -3.55 2.50
C ALA A 83 13.85 -3.18 3.08
N LEU A 84 14.07 -3.39 4.37
CA LEU A 84 15.35 -3.11 5.06
C LEU A 84 16.51 -3.92 4.47
N PHE A 85 16.29 -5.21 4.19
CA PHE A 85 17.30 -6.06 3.56
C PHE A 85 17.76 -5.51 2.20
N TYR A 86 16.81 -5.10 1.34
CA TYR A 86 17.14 -4.54 0.04
C TYR A 86 17.73 -3.13 0.14
N MET A 87 17.29 -2.30 1.08
CA MET A 87 17.89 -1.00 1.38
C MET A 87 19.37 -1.13 1.74
N ASN A 88 19.70 -2.04 2.66
CA ASN A 88 21.08 -2.29 3.07
C ASN A 88 21.96 -2.75 1.89
N LYS A 89 21.43 -3.65 1.06
CA LYS A 89 22.12 -4.05 -0.18
C LYS A 89 22.32 -2.86 -1.12
N ASN A 90 21.35 -1.95 -1.21
CA ASN A 90 21.42 -0.82 -2.13
C ASN A 90 22.45 0.22 -1.68
N ILE A 91 22.57 0.44 -0.37
CA ILE A 91 23.62 1.29 0.21
C ILE A 91 25.01 0.71 -0.08
N TYR A 92 25.19 -0.60 0.09
CA TYR A 92 26.47 -1.24 -0.25
C TYR A 92 26.80 -1.16 -1.74
N LEU A 93 25.78 -1.24 -2.59
CA LEU A 93 25.97 -1.08 -4.04
C LEU A 93 26.31 0.37 -4.41
N SER A 94 25.66 1.35 -3.77
CA SER A 94 25.91 2.77 -4.05
C SER A 94 27.29 3.23 -3.60
N SER A 95 27.81 2.70 -2.48
CA SER A 95 29.16 3.02 -2.02
C SER A 95 30.23 2.63 -3.06
N LYS A 96 30.03 1.51 -3.77
CA LYS A 96 30.94 1.08 -4.87
C LYS A 96 30.96 2.02 -6.07
N PHE A 97 29.89 2.79 -6.29
CA PHE A 97 29.89 3.81 -7.33
C PHE A 97 30.61 5.08 -6.86
N SER A 98 30.50 5.42 -5.57
CA SER A 98 31.18 6.58 -5.00
C SER A 98 32.70 6.40 -5.04
N ASP A 99 33.21 5.22 -4.67
CA ASP A 99 34.65 4.92 -4.61
C ASP A 99 35.33 4.79 -5.99
N LYS A 100 34.56 4.59 -7.07
CA LYS A 100 35.09 4.49 -8.44
C LYS A 100 35.29 5.85 -9.13
N ASN A 101 34.79 6.93 -8.55
CA ASN A 101 34.86 8.28 -9.11
C ASN A 101 35.93 9.17 -8.45
N THR A 102 36.82 8.59 -7.63
CA THR A 102 38.02 9.20 -7.04
C THR A 102 39.26 8.49 -7.55
#